data_AF-A0A502Y7W8-F1
#
_entry.id   AF-A0A502Y7W8-F1
#
_cell.length_a   1.000
_cell.length_b   1.000
_cell.length_c   1.000
_cell.angle_alpha   90.00
_cell.angle_beta   90.00
_cell.angle_gamma   90.00
#
_symmetry.space_group_name_H-M   'P 1'
#
loop_
_entity.id
_entity.type
_entity.pdbx_description
1 polymer ?
#
loop_
_entity_poly.entity_id
_entity_poly.type
_entity_poly.pdbx_seq_one_letter_code
_entity_poly.pdbx_strand_id
1 'polypeptide(L)'
;MQVGHAVAALWLFWALSWLLAAFWADPAQKRAALTAEARYRVFWLAGTVLLFVPAHGYVGRMRLWMPTLTEAWICVALIAVGIAFAWWARLYLGRLWSANVTAKADHRVVDTGPYRLVRHPI
;
A
#
# COMPACT_ATOMS: atom_id res chain seq x y z
N MET A 1 -10.35 13.55 -17.96
CA MET A 1 -10.32 12.22 -17.31
C MET A 1 -11.32 12.21 -16.17
N GLN A 2 -12.19 11.20 -16.05
CA GLN A 2 -13.00 11.03 -14.83
C GLN A 2 -12.06 10.77 -13.66
N VAL A 3 -12.28 11.43 -12.52
CA VAL A 3 -11.42 11.35 -11.32
C VAL A 3 -11.18 9.89 -10.89
N GLY A 4 -12.20 9.04 -11.02
CA GLY A 4 -12.09 7.61 -10.73
C GLY A 4 -11.01 6.89 -11.55
N HIS A 5 -10.86 7.23 -12.84
CA HIS A 5 -9.81 6.64 -13.67
C HIS A 5 -8.41 7.10 -13.25
N ALA A 6 -8.27 8.34 -12.80
CA ALA A 6 -6.98 8.85 -12.30
C ALA A 6 -6.56 8.12 -11.01
N VAL A 7 -7.50 7.93 -10.08
CA VAL A 7 -7.27 7.15 -8.86
C VAL A 7 -6.90 5.70 -9.21
N ALA A 8 -7.68 5.04 -10.07
CA ALA A 8 -7.40 3.68 -10.49
C ALA A 8 -6.03 3.54 -11.17
N ALA A 9 -5.65 4.50 -12.02
CA ALA A 9 -4.35 4.51 -12.69
C ALA A 9 -3.20 4.69 -11.69
N LEU A 10 -3.33 5.59 -10.70
CA LEU A 10 -2.32 5.76 -9.64
C LEU A 10 -2.14 4.48 -8.81
N TRP A 11 -3.24 3.85 -8.42
CA TRP A 11 -3.19 2.58 -7.67
C TRP A 11 -2.60 1.44 -8.49
N LEU A 12 -2.96 1.34 -9.76
CA LEU A 12 -2.43 0.33 -10.67
C LEU A 12 -0.93 0.55 -10.92
N PHE A 13 -0.53 1.80 -11.16
CA PHE A 13 0.89 2.17 -11.27
C PHE A 13 1.65 1.83 -9.99
N TRP A 14 1.11 2.21 -8.82
CA TRP A 14 1.72 1.87 -7.53
C TRP A 14 1.86 0.35 -7.37
N ALA A 15 0.78 -0.42 -7.56
CA ALA A 15 0.80 -1.87 -7.40
C ALA A 15 1.80 -2.54 -8.35
N LEU A 16 1.80 -2.17 -9.63
CA LEU A 16 2.76 -2.70 -10.61
C LEU A 16 4.19 -2.34 -10.23
N SER A 17 4.46 -1.07 -9.92
CA SER A 17 5.79 -0.61 -9.53
C SER A 17 6.28 -1.32 -8.25
N TRP A 18 5.39 -1.54 -7.28
CA TRP A 18 5.68 -2.19 -6.01
C TRP A 18 5.96 -3.69 -6.17
N LEU A 19 5.20 -4.37 -7.04
CA LEU A 19 5.42 -5.77 -7.41
C LEU A 19 6.74 -5.94 -8.15
N LEU A 20 7.05 -5.07 -9.11
CA LEU A 20 8.34 -5.07 -9.81
C LEU A 20 9.50 -4.89 -8.83
N ALA A 21 9.34 -3.97 -7.87
CA ALA A 21 10.34 -3.75 -6.83
C ALA A 21 10.40 -4.86 -5.78
N ALA A 22 9.44 -5.78 -5.72
CA ALA A 22 9.49 -6.95 -4.84
C ALA A 22 10.49 -7.99 -5.34
N PHE A 23 10.75 -8.04 -6.66
CA PHE A 23 11.78 -8.92 -7.24
C PHE A 23 13.22 -8.49 -6.89
N TRP A 24 13.42 -7.25 -6.44
CA TRP A 24 14.71 -6.74 -5.93
C TRP A 24 14.93 -7.01 -4.43
N ALA A 25 13.92 -7.50 -3.71
CA ALA A 25 14.07 -7.79 -2.28
C ALA A 25 14.70 -9.17 -2.08
N ASP A 26 15.66 -9.29 -1.14
CA ASP A 26 16.30 -10.58 -0.85
C ASP A 26 15.27 -11.66 -0.49
N PRO A 27 15.46 -12.92 -0.94
CA PRO A 27 14.52 -14.01 -0.68
C PRO A 27 14.27 -14.21 0.82
N ALA A 28 13.00 -14.28 1.22
CA ALA A 28 12.61 -14.50 2.62
C ALA A 28 13.05 -15.90 3.10
N GLN A 29 13.91 -15.97 4.12
CA GLN A 29 14.48 -17.21 4.64
C GLN A 29 13.50 -18.13 5.39
N LYS A 30 12.36 -17.62 5.88
CA LYS A 30 11.32 -18.44 6.53
C LYS A 30 9.93 -17.97 6.11
N ARG A 31 9.18 -18.87 5.45
CA ARG A 31 7.73 -18.72 5.23
C ARG A 31 7.01 -19.46 6.37
N ALA A 32 6.15 -18.76 7.09
CA ALA A 32 5.24 -19.41 8.03
C ALA A 32 4.38 -20.45 7.29
N ALA A 33 4.09 -21.58 7.93
CA ALA A 33 3.33 -22.66 7.34
C ALA A 33 1.93 -22.16 6.90
N LEU A 34 1.56 -22.45 5.64
CA LEU A 34 0.31 -22.00 5.00
C LEU A 34 -0.94 -22.34 5.82
N THR A 35 -0.90 -23.42 6.60
CA THR A 35 -1.99 -23.94 7.42
C THR A 35 -2.18 -23.18 8.74
N ALA A 36 -1.11 -22.63 9.33
CA ALA A 36 -1.19 -21.86 10.57
C ALA A 36 -1.86 -20.49 10.36
N GLU A 37 -1.79 -19.95 9.14
CA GLU A 37 -2.39 -18.66 8.76
C GLU A 37 -3.75 -18.77 8.07
N ALA A 38 -4.28 -19.98 7.86
CA ALA A 38 -5.49 -20.18 7.05
C ALA A 38 -6.67 -19.34 7.54
N ARG A 39 -6.87 -19.24 8.87
CA ARG A 39 -7.93 -18.41 9.46
C ARG A 39 -7.74 -16.92 9.17
N TYR A 40 -6.51 -16.42 9.31
CA TYR A 40 -6.16 -15.03 8.99
C TYR A 40 -6.39 -14.73 7.51
N ARG A 41 -5.97 -15.65 6.62
CA ARG A 41 -6.12 -15.52 5.17
C ARG A 41 -7.57 -15.52 4.73
N VAL A 42 -8.43 -16.31 5.36
CA VAL A 42 -9.87 -16.30 5.07
C VAL A 42 -10.49 -14.94 5.40
N PHE A 43 -10.20 -14.38 6.58
CA PHE A 43 -10.70 -13.04 6.93
C PHE A 43 -10.13 -11.95 6.02
N TRP A 44 -8.84 -12.04 5.69
CA TRP A 44 -8.19 -11.11 4.78
C TRP A 44 -8.80 -11.16 3.36
N LEU A 45 -9.04 -12.37 2.85
CA LEU A 45 -9.68 -12.58 1.55
C LEU A 45 -11.14 -12.08 1.57
N ALA A 46 -11.91 -12.42 2.61
CA ALA A 46 -13.29 -11.98 2.75
C ALA A 46 -13.41 -10.45 2.78
N GLY A 47 -12.56 -9.77 3.56
CA GLY A 47 -12.50 -8.31 3.59
C GLY A 47 -12.11 -7.71 2.25
N THR A 48 -11.14 -8.33 1.56
CA THR A 48 -10.73 -7.91 0.21
C THR A 48 -11.88 -8.04 -0.78
N VAL A 49 -12.58 -9.18 -0.83
CA VAL A 49 -13.75 -9.37 -1.70
C VAL A 49 -14.83 -8.34 -1.39
N LEU A 50 -15.10 -8.07 -0.10
CA LEU A 50 -16.10 -7.11 0.32
C LEU A 50 -15.79 -5.68 -0.16
N LEU A 51 -14.50 -5.29 -0.24
CA LEU A 51 -14.08 -4.00 -0.79
C LEU A 51 -14.38 -3.87 -2.30
N PHE A 52 -14.43 -4.98 -3.03
CA PHE A 52 -14.78 -4.98 -4.46
C PHE A 52 -16.28 -5.14 -4.72
N VAL A 53 -17.10 -5.38 -3.68
CA VAL A 53 -18.56 -5.30 -3.82
C VAL A 53 -18.93 -3.85 -4.15
N PRO A 54 -19.62 -3.58 -5.28
CA PRO A 54 -19.86 -2.21 -5.73
C PRO A 54 -20.84 -1.46 -4.81
N ALA A 55 -20.34 -0.85 -3.74
CA ALA A 55 -21.08 0.12 -2.94
C ALA A 55 -20.93 1.57 -3.46
N HIS A 56 -20.08 1.76 -4.48
CA HIS A 56 -19.65 3.05 -5.04
C HIS A 56 -20.79 3.92 -5.60
N GLY A 57 -21.99 3.37 -5.78
CA GLY A 57 -23.20 4.08 -6.25
C GLY A 57 -24.26 4.30 -5.18
N TYR A 58 -24.00 4.00 -3.90
CA TYR A 58 -24.98 4.18 -2.84
C TYR A 58 -25.30 5.66 -2.62
N VAL A 59 -26.50 6.08 -3.00
CA VAL A 59 -27.04 7.41 -2.72
C VAL A 59 -28.17 7.26 -1.71
N GLY A 60 -27.81 7.16 -0.43
CA GLY A 60 -28.77 7.04 0.68
C GLY A 60 -28.27 7.73 1.95
N ARG A 61 -28.99 7.55 3.05
CA ARG A 61 -28.74 8.26 4.33
C ARG A 61 -27.34 8.00 4.91
N MET A 62 -26.69 6.91 4.52
CA MET A 62 -25.32 6.56 4.95
C MET A 62 -24.22 7.22 4.10
N ARG A 63 -24.55 8.01 3.07
CA ARG A 63 -23.54 8.77 2.31
C ARG A 63 -23.15 10.03 3.09
N LEU A 64 -22.13 9.89 3.94
CA LEU A 64 -21.67 10.94 4.85
C LEU A 64 -20.84 12.05 4.17
N TRP A 65 -20.32 11.81 2.96
CA TRP A 65 -19.46 12.76 2.27
C TRP A 65 -19.71 12.79 0.76
N MET A 66 -19.78 13.99 0.20
CA MET A 66 -20.02 14.27 -1.22
C MET A 66 -18.94 15.25 -1.71
N PRO A 67 -17.75 14.75 -2.10
CA PRO A 67 -16.68 15.62 -2.54
C PRO A 67 -17.06 16.35 -3.83
N THR A 68 -16.77 17.65 -3.87
CA THR A 68 -16.77 18.47 -5.08
C THR A 68 -15.66 18.02 -6.03
N LEU A 69 -15.71 18.47 -7.29
CA LEU A 69 -14.67 18.13 -8.27
C LEU A 69 -13.27 18.56 -7.80
N THR A 70 -13.16 19.73 -7.16
CA THR A 70 -11.90 20.25 -6.63
C THR A 70 -11.37 19.37 -5.50
N GLU A 71 -12.21 19.02 -4.51
CA GLU A 71 -11.83 18.13 -3.41
C GLU A 71 -11.41 16.75 -3.92
N ALA A 72 -12.09 16.25 -4.95
CA ALA A 72 -11.75 14.97 -5.56
C ALA A 72 -10.35 14.99 -6.20
N TRP A 73 -9.97 16.08 -6.87
CA TRP A 73 -8.61 16.26 -7.41
C TRP A 73 -7.55 16.49 -6.32
N ILE A 74 -7.89 17.16 -5.22
CA ILE A 74 -7.02 17.25 -4.03
C ILE A 74 -6.72 15.85 -3.50
N CYS A 75 -7.73 14.97 -3.42
CA CYS A 75 -7.54 13.58 -3.00
C CYS A 75 -6.60 12.83 -3.96
N VAL A 76 -6.74 13.02 -5.28
CA VAL A 76 -5.82 12.45 -6.28
C VAL A 76 -4.37 12.91 -6.04
N ALA A 77 -4.17 14.21 -5.80
CA ALA A 77 -2.85 14.76 -5.51
C ALA A 77 -2.27 14.18 -4.21
N LEU A 78 -3.07 14.06 -3.15
CA LEU A 78 -2.67 13.45 -1.89
C LEU A 78 -2.27 11.98 -2.05
N ILE A 79 -3.01 11.22 -2.85
CA ILE A 79 -2.66 9.83 -3.18
C ILE A 79 -1.30 9.78 -3.89
N ALA A 80 -1.07 10.64 -4.90
CA ALA A 80 0.20 10.69 -5.61
C ALA A 80 1.37 11.05 -4.70
N VAL A 81 1.20 12.02 -3.79
CA VAL A 81 2.21 12.40 -2.79
C VAL A 81 2.49 11.25 -1.82
N GLY A 82 1.46 10.56 -1.33
CA GLY A 82 1.61 9.39 -0.46
C GLY A 82 2.37 8.26 -1.15
N ILE A 83 2.04 7.96 -2.42
CA ILE A 83 2.76 6.99 -3.25
C ILE A 83 4.24 7.37 -3.39
N ALA A 84 4.54 8.64 -3.69
CA ALA A 84 5.90 9.12 -3.82
C ALA A 84 6.68 9.01 -2.50
N PHE A 85 6.05 9.34 -1.37
CA PHE A 85 6.65 9.22 -0.05
C PHE A 85 6.95 7.77 0.33
N ALA A 86 6.01 6.85 0.06
CA ALA A 86 6.22 5.41 0.27
C ALA A 86 7.38 4.88 -0.60
N TRP A 87 7.48 5.35 -1.84
CA TRP A 87 8.60 5.01 -2.73
C TRP A 87 9.93 5.57 -2.23
N TRP A 88 9.96 6.81 -1.75
CA TRP A 88 11.15 7.42 -1.16
C TRP A 88 11.68 6.58 0.02
N ALA A 89 10.77 6.11 0.89
CA ALA A 89 11.11 5.22 1.98
C ALA A 89 11.60 3.84 1.51
N ARG A 90 10.94 3.25 0.52
CA ARG A 90 11.34 1.97 -0.05
C ARG A 90 12.74 2.04 -0.67
N LEU A 91 13.07 3.10 -1.39
CA LEU A 91 14.40 3.31 -1.98
C LEU A 91 15.48 3.49 -0.90
N TYR A 92 15.15 4.19 0.19
CA TYR A 92 16.08 4.37 1.32
C TYR A 92 16.36 3.05 2.07
N LEU A 93 15.35 2.19 2.23
CA LEU A 93 15.55 0.84 2.76
C LEU A 93 16.31 -0.06 1.76
N GLY A 94 16.02 0.07 0.47
CA GLY A 94 16.62 -0.73 -0.59
C GLY A 94 16.53 -2.24 -0.30
N ARG A 95 17.68 -2.90 -0.21
CA ARG A 95 17.79 -4.34 0.06
C ARG A 95 17.35 -4.75 1.47
N LEU A 96 17.26 -3.82 2.43
CA LEU A 96 16.80 -4.13 3.78
C LEU A 96 15.28 -4.29 3.86
N TRP A 97 14.53 -3.78 2.87
CA TRP A 97 13.08 -3.95 2.83
C TRP A 97 12.71 -5.43 2.68
N SER A 98 11.72 -5.87 3.44
CA SER A 98 11.12 -7.20 3.36
C SER A 98 9.63 -7.08 3.60
N ALA A 99 8.83 -7.80 2.81
CA ALA A 99 7.39 -7.90 3.01
C ALA A 99 7.02 -8.72 4.26
N ASN A 100 7.93 -9.57 4.74
CA ASN A 100 7.78 -10.35 5.95
C ASN A 100 8.74 -9.84 7.03
N VAL A 101 8.30 -9.88 8.29
CA VAL A 101 9.17 -9.60 9.45
C VAL A 101 10.22 -10.71 9.56
N THR A 102 11.34 -10.52 8.87
CA THR A 102 12.46 -11.44 8.83
C THR A 102 13.70 -10.71 9.32
N ALA A 103 14.38 -11.25 10.33
CA ALA A 103 15.71 -10.79 10.68
C ALA A 103 16.66 -11.09 9.51
N LYS A 104 17.07 -10.06 8.77
CA LYS A 104 18.13 -10.17 7.75
C LYS A 104 19.50 -10.18 8.46
N ALA A 105 20.48 -10.90 7.92
CA ALA A 105 21.79 -11.07 8.54
C ALA A 105 22.53 -9.74 8.81
N ASP A 106 22.30 -8.70 7.99
CA ASP A 106 22.82 -7.34 8.18
C ASP A 106 21.71 -6.34 8.56
N HIS A 107 20.89 -6.68 9.56
CA HIS A 107 19.84 -5.77 10.02
C HIS A 107 20.45 -4.53 10.70
N ARG A 108 20.52 -3.41 9.98
CA ARG A 108 20.90 -2.10 10.52
C ARG A 108 19.68 -1.18 10.63
N VAL A 109 19.65 -0.36 11.67
CA VAL A 109 18.66 0.71 11.80
C VAL A 109 18.95 1.77 10.75
N VAL A 110 17.96 2.09 9.92
CA VAL A 110 18.01 3.21 8.99
C VAL A 110 17.33 4.40 9.65
N ASP A 111 18.10 5.43 9.92
CA ASP A 111 17.68 6.68 10.56
C ASP A 111 17.93 7.89 9.65
N THR A 112 18.05 7.67 8.34
CA THR A 112 18.29 8.70 7.33
C THR A 112 17.11 8.81 6.35
N GLY A 113 17.02 9.93 5.64
CA GLY A 113 15.93 10.20 4.69
C GLY A 113 14.55 10.25 5.38
N PRO A 114 13.51 9.60 4.83
CA PRO A 114 12.14 9.66 5.35
C PRO A 114 12.00 9.05 6.74
N TYR A 115 12.90 8.13 7.13
CA TYR A 115 12.94 7.52 8.46
C TYR A 115 13.35 8.50 9.57
N ARG A 116 13.86 9.69 9.22
CA ARG A 116 14.04 10.81 10.16
C ARG A 116 12.75 11.51 10.51
N LEU A 117 11.78 11.50 9.59
CA LEU A 117 10.50 12.18 9.76
C LEU A 117 9.52 11.31 10.54
N VAL A 118 9.44 10.02 10.20
CA VAL A 118 8.55 9.08 10.88
C VAL A 118 9.15 7.66 10.87
N ARG A 119 8.87 6.86 11.91
CA ARG A 119 9.44 5.50 12.05
C ARG A 119 8.82 4.46 11.11
N HIS A 120 7.60 4.71 10.63
CA HIS A 120 6.86 3.85 9.72
C HIS A 120 6.32 4.64 8.51
N PRO A 121 7.20 5.05 7.57
CA PRO A 121 6.83 5.89 6.41
C PRO A 121 6.15 5.13 5.25
N ILE A 122 6.09 3.80 5.30
CA ILE A 122 5.43 2.90 4.33
C ILE A 122 4.23 2.28 5.01
#